data_AF-A0A8T0L3R9-F1
#
_entry.id   AF-A0A8T0L3R9-F1
#
_cell.length_a   1.000
_cell.length_b   1.000
_cell.length_c   1.000
_cell.angle_alpha   90.00
_cell.angle_beta   90.00
_cell.angle_gamma   90.00
#
_symmetry.space_group_name_H-M   'P 1'
#
loop_
_entity.id
_entity.type
_entity.pdbx_description
1 polymer ?
#
loop_
_entity_poly.entity_id
_entity_poly.type
_entity_poly.pdbx_seq_one_letter_code
_entity_poly.pdbx_strand_id
1 'polypeptide(L)'
;MDAQRMDGGWSVNEVLQVVIVNCRSWRVDGMKMFTQLHFTYEQESHPEEFFIPYVWKLVLSKCEFEFNATAINLFPADIPTKVRI
;
A
#
# COMPACT_ATOMS: atom_id res chain seq x y z
N MET A 1 -11.00 -21.69 -33.75
CA MET A 1 -11.64 -21.81 -32.43
C MET A 1 -11.82 -20.39 -31.91
N ASP A 2 -13.07 -19.96 -31.89
CA ASP A 2 -13.48 -18.57 -31.64
C ASP A 2 -13.42 -18.23 -30.15
N ALA A 3 -12.44 -17.43 -29.75
CA ALA A 3 -12.21 -17.05 -28.35
C ALA A 3 -12.68 -15.61 -28.04
N GLN A 4 -13.74 -15.14 -28.67
CA GLN A 4 -14.19 -13.74 -28.50
C GLN A 4 -15.68 -13.61 -28.21
N ARG A 5 -16.25 -14.53 -27.42
CA ARG A 5 -17.66 -14.42 -27.03
C ARG A 5 -17.98 -15.02 -25.67
N MET A 6 -17.36 -14.51 -24.60
CA MET A 6 -17.89 -14.69 -23.25
C MET A 6 -17.70 -13.38 -22.46
N ASP A 7 -18.83 -12.75 -22.15
CA ASP A 7 -19.00 -11.55 -21.34
C ASP A 7 -18.83 -11.88 -19.85
N GLY A 8 -17.57 -12.08 -19.48
CA GLY A 8 -17.12 -12.40 -18.13
C GLY A 8 -15.60 -12.46 -18.19
N GLY A 9 -14.94 -11.64 -17.36
CA GLY A 9 -13.47 -11.66 -17.29
C GLY A 9 -12.94 -13.08 -17.09
N TRP A 10 -11.78 -13.36 -17.65
CA TRP A 10 -11.23 -14.72 -17.59
C TRP A 10 -10.76 -15.03 -16.17
N SER A 11 -11.07 -16.24 -15.68
CA SER A 11 -10.48 -16.74 -14.44
C SER A 11 -8.99 -17.03 -14.64
N VAL A 12 -8.24 -17.01 -13.54
CA VAL A 12 -6.80 -17.36 -13.54
C VAL A 12 -6.56 -18.74 -14.16
N ASN A 13 -7.46 -19.70 -13.90
CA ASN A 13 -7.33 -21.05 -14.42
C ASN A 13 -7.52 -21.12 -15.94
N GLU A 14 -8.49 -20.38 -16.49
CA GLU A 14 -8.72 -20.33 -17.94
C GLU A 14 -7.54 -19.69 -18.68
N VAL A 15 -7.01 -18.58 -18.16
CA VAL A 15 -5.80 -17.95 -18.70
C VAL A 15 -4.61 -18.90 -18.67
N LEU A 16 -4.41 -19.59 -17.53
CA LEU A 16 -3.32 -20.54 -17.37
C LEU A 16 -3.39 -21.69 -18.37
N GLN A 17 -4.58 -22.26 -18.61
CA GLN A 17 -4.74 -23.32 -19.61
C GLN A 17 -4.37 -22.86 -21.01
N VAL A 18 -4.78 -21.64 -21.39
CA VAL A 18 -4.40 -21.06 -22.69
C VAL A 18 -2.89 -20.87 -22.81
N VAL A 19 -2.22 -20.40 -21.76
CA VAL A 19 -0.75 -20.26 -21.75
C VAL A 19 -0.07 -21.63 -21.92
N ILE A 20 -0.51 -22.66 -21.18
CA ILE A 20 0.07 -24.01 -21.25
C ILE A 20 -0.12 -24.65 -22.62
N VAL A 21 -1.28 -24.46 -23.25
CA VAL A 21 -1.55 -25.01 -24.58
C VAL A 21 -0.66 -24.34 -25.63
N ASN A 22 -0.54 -23.01 -25.57
CA ASN A 22 0.19 -22.25 -26.59
C ASN A 22 1.71 -22.29 -26.40
N CYS A 23 2.22 -22.46 -25.17
CA CYS A 23 3.65 -22.44 -24.91
C CYS A 23 4.42 -23.55 -25.64
N ARG A 24 3.74 -24.66 -25.98
CA ARG A 24 4.30 -25.77 -26.78
C ARG A 24 4.68 -25.36 -28.21
N SER A 25 4.08 -24.29 -28.73
CA SER A 25 4.34 -23.76 -30.07
C SER A 25 5.39 -22.64 -30.09
N TRP A 26 5.84 -22.19 -28.92
CA TRP A 26 6.81 -21.12 -28.82
C TRP A 26 8.17 -21.57 -29.35
N ARG A 27 8.81 -20.72 -30.16
CA ARG A 27 10.13 -21.00 -30.70
C ARG A 27 11.18 -20.89 -29.60
N VAL A 28 11.88 -21.99 -29.33
CA VAL A 28 12.96 -22.06 -28.35
C VAL A 28 14.06 -21.04 -28.65
N ASP A 29 14.34 -20.78 -29.94
CA ASP A 29 15.37 -19.82 -30.38
C ASP A 29 15.05 -18.35 -30.03
N GLY A 30 13.78 -18.03 -29.75
CA GLY A 30 13.33 -16.70 -29.30
C GLY A 30 13.22 -16.58 -27.78
N MET A 31 13.35 -17.70 -27.06
CA MET A 31 13.29 -17.73 -25.60
C MET A 31 14.69 -17.54 -25.02
N LYS A 32 14.98 -16.33 -24.55
CA LYS A 32 16.11 -16.15 -23.64
C LYS A 32 15.74 -16.72 -22.28
N MET A 33 16.66 -17.45 -21.66
CA MET A 33 16.56 -17.83 -20.26
C MET A 33 16.25 -16.56 -19.47
N PHE A 34 15.17 -16.59 -18.68
CA PHE A 34 14.83 -15.47 -17.83
C PHE A 34 16.01 -15.29 -16.85
N THR A 35 16.64 -14.12 -16.87
CA THR A 35 17.74 -13.83 -15.95
C THR A 35 17.22 -14.03 -14.54
N GLN A 36 18.01 -14.65 -13.68
CA GLN A 36 17.65 -14.82 -12.29
C GLN A 36 17.27 -13.46 -11.71
N LEU A 37 16.02 -13.33 -11.24
CA LEU A 37 15.57 -12.10 -10.59
C LEU A 37 16.33 -11.96 -9.29
N HIS A 38 17.21 -10.97 -9.23
CA HIS A 38 17.85 -10.58 -7.99
C HIS A 38 16.93 -9.64 -7.24
N PHE A 39 16.25 -10.19 -6.24
CA PHE A 39 15.55 -9.40 -5.24
C PHE A 39 16.52 -9.11 -4.12
N THR A 40 16.93 -7.85 -4.01
CA THR A 40 17.69 -7.37 -2.87
C THR A 40 16.74 -6.60 -1.98
N TYR A 41 16.71 -6.94 -0.68
CA TYR A 41 16.06 -6.08 0.29
C TYR A 41 16.91 -4.83 0.44
N GLU A 42 16.44 -3.74 -0.13
CA GLU A 42 16.97 -2.41 0.13
C GLU A 42 16.28 -1.91 1.41
N GLN A 43 17.08 -1.74 2.46
CA GLN A 43 16.60 -1.08 3.67
C GLN A 43 16.61 0.43 3.40
N GLU A 44 15.43 1.03 3.31
CA GLU A 44 15.30 2.49 3.33
C GLU A 44 15.95 3.04 4.60
N SER A 45 16.83 4.03 4.47
CA SER A 45 17.61 4.56 5.60
C SER A 45 16.78 5.48 6.48
N HIS A 46 15.78 6.16 5.90
CA HIS A 46 14.92 7.11 6.58
C HIS A 46 13.43 6.80 6.38
N PRO A 47 12.95 5.60 6.76
CA PRO A 47 11.55 5.23 6.61
C PRO A 47 10.63 6.19 7.36
N GLU A 48 11.10 6.76 8.47
CA GLU A 48 10.39 7.74 9.28
C GLU A 48 9.92 8.97 8.50
N GLU A 49 10.68 9.45 7.52
CA GLU A 49 10.32 10.64 6.73
C GLU A 49 9.04 10.44 5.93
N PHE A 50 8.79 9.21 5.46
CA PHE A 50 7.56 8.85 4.76
C PHE A 50 6.48 8.38 5.73
N PHE A 51 6.80 7.45 6.62
CA PHE A 51 5.79 6.75 7.42
C PHE A 51 5.20 7.63 8.52
N ILE A 52 5.98 8.50 9.17
CA ILE A 52 5.46 9.38 10.22
C ILE A 52 4.34 10.31 9.69
N PRO A 53 4.56 11.13 8.65
CA PRO A 53 3.49 12.01 8.14
C PRO A 53 2.32 11.21 7.56
N TYR A 54 2.57 10.05 6.95
CA TYR A 54 1.52 9.19 6.41
C TYR A 54 0.60 8.60 7.50
N VAL A 55 1.17 8.09 8.58
CA VAL A 55 0.41 7.53 9.71
C VAL A 55 -0.46 8.62 10.35
N TRP A 56 0.09 9.82 10.58
CA TRP A 56 -0.69 10.93 11.12
C TRP A 56 -1.84 11.35 10.20
N LYS A 57 -1.62 11.37 8.87
CA LYS A 57 -2.68 11.62 7.90
C LYS A 57 -3.77 10.54 7.97
N LEU A 58 -3.41 9.28 8.15
CA LEU A 58 -4.36 8.17 8.33
C LEU A 58 -5.18 8.35 9.60
N VAL A 59 -4.53 8.63 10.73
CA VAL A 59 -5.20 8.89 12.00
C VAL A 59 -6.19 10.05 11.86
N LEU A 60 -5.77 11.18 11.29
CA LEU A 60 -6.64 12.34 11.08
C LEU A 60 -7.82 12.07 10.13
N SER A 61 -7.63 11.22 9.12
CA SER A 61 -8.66 10.98 8.10
C SER A 61 -9.58 9.81 8.40
N LYS A 62 -9.17 8.88 9.27
CA LYS A 62 -9.89 7.62 9.52
C LYS A 62 -10.25 7.39 10.97
N CYS A 63 -9.52 7.98 11.91
CA CYS A 63 -9.94 7.92 13.30
C CYS A 63 -10.85 9.12 13.57
N GLU A 64 -12.00 8.87 14.18
CA GLU A 64 -12.87 9.88 14.77
C GLU A 64 -12.24 10.43 16.06
N PHE A 65 -10.99 10.88 16.00
CA PHE A 65 -10.41 11.63 17.09
C PHE A 65 -11.02 13.03 17.06
N GLU A 66 -11.83 13.36 18.07
CA GLU A 66 -12.23 14.74 18.34
C GLU A 66 -10.99 15.54 18.76
N PHE A 67 -10.21 15.98 17.79
CA PHE A 67 -9.10 16.88 18.01
C PHE A 67 -9.66 18.30 18.16
N ASN A 68 -9.76 18.78 19.39
CA ASN A 68 -10.11 20.16 19.68
C ASN A 68 -8.85 21.01 19.89
N ALA A 69 -8.40 21.69 18.84
CA ALA A 69 -7.27 22.62 18.91
C ALA A 69 -7.47 23.75 19.94
N THR A 70 -8.71 24.14 20.24
CA THR A 70 -9.02 25.21 21.20
C THR A 70 -8.85 24.79 22.67
N ALA A 71 -8.75 23.49 22.94
CA ALA A 71 -8.46 22.96 24.28
C ALA A 71 -6.96 22.97 24.61
N ILE A 72 -6.09 23.28 23.64
CA ILE A 72 -4.65 23.34 23.84
C ILE A 72 -4.29 24.69 24.48
N ASN A 73 -4.03 24.68 25.79
CA ASN A 73 -3.46 25.84 26.47
C ASN A 73 -1.98 25.96 26.12
N LEU A 74 -1.66 26.88 25.20
CA LEU A 74 -0.28 27.18 24.78
C LEU A 74 0.56 27.85 25.88
N PHE A 75 -0.11 28.47 26.84
CA PHE A 75 0.49 29.10 27.99
C PHE A 75 -0.14 28.56 29.26
N PRO A 76 0.60 28.47 30.38
CA PRO A 76 0.02 28.16 31.67
C PRO A 76 -1.11 29.16 31.92
N ALA A 77 -2.35 28.68 31.99
CA ALA A 77 -3.44 29.51 32.46
C ALA A 77 -3.13 29.88 33.91
N ASP A 78 -3.30 31.14 34.29
CA ASP A 78 -3.20 31.57 35.68
C ASP A 78 -4.23 30.79 36.50
N ILE A 79 -3.81 29.67 37.06
CA ILE A 79 -4.65 28.85 37.93
C ILE A 79 -4.80 29.68 39.20
N PRO A 80 -6.01 30.15 39.55
CA PRO A 80 -6.17 30.93 40.77
C PRO A 80 -5.83 30.01 41.93
N THR A 81 -4.68 30.24 42.56
CA THR A 81 -4.29 29.52 43.77
C THR A 81 -5.38 29.81 44.80
N LYS A 82 -6.20 28.80 45.12
CA LYS A 82 -7.20 28.90 46.19
C LYS A 82 -6.46 29.29 47.46
N VAL A 83 -6.54 30.56 47.85
CA VAL A 83 -6.13 31.04 49.16
C VAL A 83 -7.07 30.36 50.14
N ARG A 84 -6.56 29.35 50.86
CA ARG A 84 -7.22 28.83 52.05
C ARG A 84 -7.09 29.89 53.14
N ILE A 85 -8.24 30.47 53.50
CA ILE A 85 -8.43 31.21 54.75
C ILE A 85 -8.52 30.18 55.89
#